data_AF-A0A2P2MBM9-F1
#
_entry.id   AF-A0A2P2MBM9-F1
#
_cell.length_a   1.000
_cell.length_b   1.000
_cell.length_c   1.000
_cell.angle_alpha   90.00
_cell.angle_beta   90.00
_cell.angle_gamma   90.00
#
_symmetry.space_group_name_H-M   'P 1'
#
loop_
_entity.id
_entity.type
_entity.pdbx_description
1 polymer ?
#
loop_
_entity_poly.entity_id
_entity_poly.type
_entity_poly.pdbx_seq_one_letter_code
_entity_poly.pdbx_strand_id
1 'polypeptide(L)'
;MGMMQSNVNALIDLKLEKHKNLWEESGFYWREITDGTLKFDRKECEVAALRQLTQKDLINFFDQYIKVGAPKKRSLSVRVYGSSHSSESSSDKNEPVPANSVQIGDIFCFRRSQPLYGSFKGGFGHMKL
;
A
#
# COMPACT_ATOMS: atom_id res chain seq x y z
N MET A 1 -7.69 15.05 -25.04
CA MET A 1 -7.19 15.03 -23.65
C MET A 1 -6.22 13.86 -23.54
N GLY A 2 -4.98 14.05 -23.09
CA GLY A 2 -4.00 12.96 -23.04
C GLY A 2 -4.48 11.80 -22.14
N MET A 3 -4.10 10.56 -22.48
CA MET A 3 -4.52 9.34 -21.76
C MET A 3 -4.31 9.44 -20.24
N MET A 4 -3.21 10.07 -19.80
CA MET A 4 -2.91 10.30 -18.38
C MET A 4 -3.94 11.19 -17.70
N GLN A 5 -4.33 12.31 -18.32
CA GLN A 5 -5.32 13.22 -17.75
C GLN A 5 -6.71 12.57 -17.66
N SER A 6 -7.07 11.72 -18.61
CA SER A 6 -8.32 10.94 -18.55
C SER A 6 -8.35 10.02 -17.32
N ASN A 7 -7.24 9.31 -17.06
CA ASN A 7 -7.14 8.42 -15.91
C ASN A 7 -7.17 9.18 -14.59
N VAL A 8 -6.52 10.35 -14.52
CA VAL A 8 -6.54 11.23 -13.34
C VAL A 8 -7.96 11.73 -13.08
N ASN A 9 -8.67 12.19 -14.11
CA ASN A 9 -10.03 12.67 -13.96
C ASN A 9 -10.98 11.56 -13.49
N ALA A 10 -10.87 10.35 -14.06
CA ALA A 10 -11.66 9.21 -13.62
C ALA A 10 -11.41 8.86 -12.13
N LEU A 11 -10.15 8.96 -11.66
CA LEU A 11 -9.83 8.74 -10.26
C LEU A 11 -10.36 9.86 -9.35
N ILE A 12 -10.36 11.11 -9.82
CA ILE A 12 -10.95 12.25 -9.10
C ILE A 12 -12.46 12.04 -8.94
N ASP A 13 -13.15 11.66 -10.02
CA ASP A 13 -14.60 11.43 -10.00
C ASP A 13 -14.98 10.30 -9.02
N LEU A 14 -14.19 9.21 -9.00
CA LEU A 14 -14.35 8.12 -8.02
C LEU A 14 -14.14 8.59 -6.57
N LYS A 15 -13.16 9.47 -6.32
CA LYS A 15 -12.89 9.99 -4.97
C LYS A 15 -13.96 10.97 -4.47
N LEU A 16 -14.53 11.75 -5.38
CA LEU A 16 -15.57 12.74 -5.08
C LEU A 16 -16.98 12.13 -5.08
N GLU A 17 -17.12 10.84 -5.39
CA GLU A 17 -18.41 10.16 -5.28
C GLU A 17 -18.97 10.33 -3.86
N LYS A 18 -20.22 10.78 -3.81
CA LYS A 18 -20.95 10.93 -2.54
C LYS A 18 -21.25 9.56 -1.97
N HIS A 19 -21.23 9.47 -0.64
CA HIS A 19 -21.66 8.27 0.05
C HIS A 19 -23.12 7.97 -0.28
N LYS A 20 -23.42 6.73 -0.63
CA LYS A 20 -24.77 6.30 -1.05
C LYS A 20 -25.72 6.15 0.13
N ASN A 21 -25.16 5.97 1.33
CA ASN A 21 -25.89 5.77 2.57
C ASN A 21 -25.02 6.15 3.77
N LEU A 22 -25.66 6.25 4.94
CA LEU A 22 -25.00 6.60 6.20
C LEU A 22 -23.93 5.59 6.61
N TRP A 23 -24.05 4.32 6.23
CA TRP A 23 -23.08 3.29 6.59
C TRP A 23 -21.75 3.50 5.87
N GLU A 24 -21.78 3.85 4.58
CA GLU A 24 -20.59 4.20 3.81
C GLU A 24 -19.91 5.46 4.34
N GLU A 25 -20.69 6.49 4.68
CA GLU A 25 -20.16 7.73 5.26
C GLU A 25 -19.54 7.48 6.65
N SER A 26 -20.26 6.76 7.51
CA SER A 26 -19.77 6.39 8.84
C SER A 26 -18.51 5.55 8.74
N GLY A 27 -18.48 4.56 7.84
CA GLY A 27 -17.29 3.72 7.61
C GLY A 27 -16.09 4.50 7.09
N PHE A 28 -16.30 5.53 6.26
CA PHE A 28 -15.24 6.42 5.80
C PHE A 28 -14.60 7.20 6.95
N TYR A 29 -15.41 7.90 7.76
CA TYR A 29 -14.89 8.70 8.87
C TYR A 29 -14.36 7.83 10.01
N TRP A 30 -14.99 6.68 10.28
CA TRP A 30 -14.51 5.76 11.30
C TRP A 30 -13.12 5.22 10.96
N ARG A 31 -12.80 5.04 9.67
CA ARG A 31 -11.44 4.66 9.23
C ARG A 31 -10.40 5.69 9.66
N GLU A 32 -10.67 6.98 9.51
CA GLU A 32 -9.73 8.03 9.94
C GLU A 32 -9.46 8.00 11.45
N ILE A 33 -10.47 7.63 12.24
CA ILE A 33 -10.36 7.45 13.69
C ILE A 33 -9.57 6.17 14.01
N THR A 34 -9.91 5.05 13.38
CA THR A 34 -9.26 3.76 13.63
C THR A 34 -7.81 3.75 13.17
N ASP A 35 -7.47 4.48 12.11
CA ASP A 35 -6.11 4.60 11.60
C ASP A 35 -5.31 5.68 12.35
N GLY A 36 -6.00 6.60 13.02
CA GLY A 36 -5.41 7.69 13.82
C GLY A 36 -4.96 8.89 13.00
N THR A 37 -5.25 8.91 11.70
CA THR A 37 -4.91 10.02 10.81
C THR A 37 -5.78 11.24 11.04
N LEU A 38 -7.03 11.06 11.47
CA LEU A 38 -8.00 12.13 11.75
C LEU A 38 -8.14 13.15 10.60
N LYS A 39 -7.90 12.73 9.35
CA LYS A 39 -7.99 13.58 8.15
C LYS A 39 -9.35 13.43 7.52
N PHE A 40 -10.34 14.14 8.07
CA PHE A 40 -11.70 14.08 7.57
C PHE A 40 -11.88 14.79 6.21
N ASP A 41 -10.97 15.70 5.86
CA ASP A 41 -10.85 16.40 4.56
C ASP A 41 -9.96 15.65 3.55
N ARG A 42 -9.73 14.34 3.77
CA ARG A 42 -8.84 13.53 2.93
C ARG A 42 -9.24 13.55 1.45
N LYS A 43 -10.55 13.54 1.15
CA LYS A 43 -11.02 13.53 -0.25
C LYS A 43 -10.56 14.78 -0.98
N GLU A 44 -10.74 15.95 -0.38
CA GLU A 44 -10.38 17.25 -0.94
C GLU A 44 -8.86 17.36 -1.10
N CYS A 45 -8.10 16.95 -0.08
CA CYS A 45 -6.65 16.95 -0.08
C CYS A 45 -6.06 16.02 -1.16
N GLU A 46 -6.58 14.80 -1.30
CA GLU A 46 -6.12 13.85 -2.32
C GLU A 46 -6.48 14.31 -3.73
N VAL A 47 -7.66 14.90 -3.93
CA VAL A 47 -8.07 15.47 -5.23
C VAL A 47 -7.19 16.66 -5.60
N ALA A 48 -6.86 17.54 -4.65
CA ALA A 48 -5.94 18.65 -4.87
C ALA A 48 -4.56 18.16 -5.31
N ALA A 49 -4.04 17.10 -4.66
CA ALA A 49 -2.77 16.48 -5.04
C ALA A 49 -2.82 15.83 -6.43
N LEU A 50 -3.91 15.12 -6.76
CA LEU A 50 -4.10 14.47 -8.06
C LEU A 50 -4.12 15.48 -9.21
N ARG A 51 -4.70 16.67 -9.01
CA ARG A 51 -4.73 17.74 -10.02
C ARG A 51 -3.35 18.32 -10.35
N GLN A 52 -2.39 18.22 -9.43
CA GLN A 52 -1.02 18.71 -9.62
C GLN A 52 -0.07 17.64 -10.17
N LEU A 53 -0.53 16.38 -10.26
CA LEU A 53 0.29 15.25 -10.64
C LEU A 53 0.72 15.34 -12.11
N THR A 54 2.03 15.14 -12.38
CA THR A 54 2.54 15.12 -13.75
C THR A 54 2.90 13.69 -14.20
N GLN A 55 2.97 13.47 -15.52
CA GLN A 55 3.42 12.19 -16.07
C GLN A 55 4.86 11.85 -15.62
N LYS A 56 5.71 12.87 -15.47
CA LYS A 56 7.09 12.69 -15.00
C LYS A 56 7.12 12.15 -13.56
N ASP A 57 6.23 12.61 -12.70
CA ASP A 57 6.15 12.14 -11.30
C ASP A 57 5.79 10.65 -11.24
N LEU A 58 4.85 10.21 -12.09
CA LEU A 58 4.47 8.79 -12.20
C LEU A 58 5.63 7.92 -12.69
N ILE A 59 6.36 8.37 -13.71
CA ILE A 59 7.54 7.65 -14.22
C ILE A 59 8.60 7.55 -13.12
N ASN A 60 8.91 8.66 -12.44
CA ASN A 60 9.87 8.68 -11.34
C ASN A 60 9.45 7.74 -10.20
N PHE A 61 8.17 7.71 -9.85
CA PHE A 61 7.65 6.78 -8.84
C PHE A 61 7.84 5.32 -9.25
N PHE A 62 7.54 4.99 -10.51
CA PHE A 62 7.73 3.65 -11.05
C PHE A 62 9.21 3.23 -11.04
N ASP A 63 10.10 4.08 -11.56
CA ASP A 63 11.54 3.82 -11.61
C ASP A 63 12.17 3.71 -10.21
N GLN A 64 11.62 4.42 -9.21
CA GLN A 64 12.17 4.42 -7.86
C GLN A 64 11.66 3.26 -6.99
N TYR A 65 10.41 2.82 -7.14
CA TYR A 65 9.77 1.86 -6.21
C TYR A 65 9.31 0.55 -6.86
N ILE A 66 9.04 0.49 -8.17
CA ILE A 66 8.36 -0.65 -8.81
C ILE A 66 9.28 -1.43 -9.75
N LYS A 67 10.05 -0.73 -10.58
CA LYS A 67 10.91 -1.32 -11.62
C LYS A 67 11.86 -2.39 -11.06
N VAL A 68 12.16 -3.41 -11.86
CA VAL A 68 13.13 -4.45 -11.48
C VAL A 68 14.50 -3.79 -11.27
N GLY A 69 15.11 -4.04 -10.11
CA GLY A 69 16.36 -3.37 -9.70
C GLY A 69 16.19 -1.94 -9.19
N ALA A 70 14.96 -1.45 -9.00
CA ALA A 70 14.74 -0.12 -8.44
C ALA A 70 15.29 -0.01 -7.00
N PRO A 71 15.91 1.12 -6.64
CA PRO A 71 16.70 1.24 -5.41
C PRO A 71 15.88 1.12 -4.14
N LYS A 72 14.59 1.49 -4.17
CA LYS A 72 13.68 1.43 -3.01
C LYS A 72 12.61 0.36 -3.16
N LYS A 73 12.76 -0.57 -4.10
CA LYS A 73 11.79 -1.64 -4.31
C LYS A 73 11.73 -2.55 -3.09
N ARG A 74 10.53 -2.69 -2.53
CA ARG A 74 10.21 -3.66 -1.48
C ARG A 74 9.12 -4.57 -2.02
N SER A 75 9.43 -5.85 -2.19
CA SER A 75 8.51 -6.82 -2.79
C SER A 75 8.33 -8.02 -1.86
N LEU A 76 7.09 -8.44 -1.66
CA LEU A 76 6.74 -9.66 -0.95
C LEU A 76 5.94 -10.56 -1.91
N SER A 77 6.35 -11.82 -2.04
CA SER A 77 5.62 -12.82 -2.81
C SER A 77 5.12 -13.91 -1.86
N VAL A 78 3.83 -14.20 -1.93
CA VAL A 78 3.19 -15.28 -1.16
C VAL A 78 2.71 -16.32 -2.15
N ARG A 79 3.28 -17.52 -2.09
CA ARG A 79 2.90 -18.65 -2.94
C ARG A 79 2.04 -19.61 -2.12
N VAL A 80 0.87 -19.96 -2.63
CA VAL A 80 -0.07 -20.90 -2.00
C VAL A 80 -0.29 -22.05 -2.97
N TYR A 81 -0.02 -23.28 -2.51
CA TYR A 81 -0.14 -24.49 -3.32
C TYR A 81 -1.35 -25.30 -2.85
N GLY A 82 -2.15 -25.77 -3.80
CA GLY A 82 -3.20 -26.76 -3.55
C GLY A 82 -2.61 -28.15 -3.30
N SER A 83 -3.41 -29.06 -2.75
CA SER A 83 -2.99 -30.44 -2.43
C SER A 83 -2.41 -31.20 -3.63
N SER A 84 -2.95 -30.96 -4.83
CA SER A 84 -2.47 -31.56 -6.09
C SER A 84 -1.09 -31.05 -6.53
N HIS A 85 -0.58 -29.96 -5.97
CA HIS A 85 0.68 -29.32 -6.35
C HIS A 85 1.77 -29.46 -5.26
N SER A 86 1.75 -30.59 -4.55
CA SER A 86 2.69 -30.87 -3.46
C SER A 86 4.14 -31.02 -3.94
N SER A 87 4.33 -31.56 -5.14
CA SER A 87 5.63 -31.65 -5.83
C SER A 87 6.26 -30.28 -6.07
N GLU A 88 5.49 -29.34 -6.61
CA GLU A 88 5.92 -27.99 -6.96
C GLU A 88 6.24 -27.17 -5.71
N SER A 89 5.47 -27.39 -4.64
CA SER A 89 5.76 -26.78 -3.33
C SER A 89 7.09 -27.28 -2.73
N SER A 90 7.47 -28.52 -3.04
CA SER A 90 8.69 -29.15 -2.53
C SER A 90 9.90 -28.73 -3.35
N SER A 91 9.75 -28.60 -4.68
CA SER A 91 10.80 -28.06 -5.55
C SER A 91 11.09 -26.59 -5.21
N ASP A 92 10.05 -25.74 -5.11
CA ASP A 92 10.23 -24.31 -4.84
C ASP A 92 10.83 -24.02 -3.45
N LYS A 93 10.70 -24.95 -2.49
CA LYS A 93 11.38 -24.84 -1.18
C LYS A 93 12.88 -25.13 -1.26
N ASN A 94 13.29 -25.94 -2.22
CA ASN A 94 14.67 -26.38 -2.39
C ASN A 94 15.43 -25.58 -3.46
N GLU A 95 14.73 -24.77 -4.26
CA GLU A 95 15.34 -23.87 -5.22
C GLU A 95 16.28 -22.87 -4.54
N PRO A 96 17.48 -22.62 -5.10
CA PRO A 96 18.42 -21.67 -4.55
C PRO A 96 17.82 -20.27 -4.56
N VAL A 97 17.75 -19.65 -3.39
CA VAL A 97 17.21 -18.30 -3.22
C VAL A 97 18.08 -17.32 -4.00
N PRO A 98 17.51 -16.53 -4.94
CA PRO A 98 18.26 -15.49 -5.64
C PRO A 98 18.93 -14.53 -4.66
N ALA A 99 20.13 -14.02 -4.99
CA ALA A 99 20.96 -13.18 -4.13
C ALA A 99 20.25 -11.96 -3.51
N ASN A 100 19.18 -11.48 -4.16
CA ASN A 100 18.41 -10.30 -3.73
C ASN A 100 17.05 -10.66 -3.09
N SER A 101 16.88 -11.90 -2.63
CA SER A 101 15.64 -12.37 -2.00
C SER A 101 15.92 -13.15 -0.73
N VAL A 102 14.91 -13.20 0.14
CA VAL A 102 14.96 -13.94 1.40
C VAL A 102 13.76 -14.85 1.45
N GLN A 103 13.99 -16.15 1.59
CA GLN A 103 12.93 -17.11 1.84
C GLN A 103 12.55 -17.05 3.32
N ILE A 104 11.27 -16.82 3.60
CA ILE A 104 10.76 -16.69 4.96
C ILE A 104 10.29 -18.06 5.44
N GLY A 105 11.11 -18.73 6.26
CA GLY A 105 10.73 -19.99 6.92
C GLY A 105 9.94 -19.78 8.21
N ASP A 106 10.29 -18.76 8.99
CA ASP A 106 9.58 -18.37 10.22
C ASP A 106 9.16 -16.89 10.13
N ILE A 107 7.84 -16.68 10.13
CA ILE A 107 7.24 -15.36 10.04
C ILE A 107 7.51 -14.48 11.27
N PHE A 108 7.68 -15.08 12.46
CA PHE A 108 7.95 -14.33 13.69
C PHE A 108 9.38 -13.83 13.72
N CYS A 109 10.34 -14.66 13.31
CA CYS A 109 11.73 -14.23 13.15
C CYS A 109 11.87 -13.15 12.08
N PHE A 110 11.19 -13.30 10.94
CA PHE A 110 11.19 -12.28 9.89
C PHE A 110 10.60 -10.95 10.38
N ARG A 111 9.45 -10.96 11.06
CA ARG A 111 8.84 -9.73 11.59
C ARG A 111 9.76 -9.00 12.58
N ARG A 112 10.49 -9.74 13.44
CA ARG A 112 11.42 -9.16 14.41
C ARG A 112 12.70 -8.58 13.77
N SER A 113 13.11 -9.08 12.61
CA SER A 113 14.31 -8.60 11.92
C SER A 113 14.07 -7.35 11.07
N GLN A 114 12.82 -6.96 10.85
CA GLN A 114 12.48 -5.79 10.04
C GLN A 114 12.19 -4.57 10.91
N PRO A 115 12.57 -3.35 10.47
CA PRO A 115 12.15 -2.13 11.13
C PRO A 115 10.64 -1.94 11.01
N LEU A 116 10.02 -1.41 12.06
CA LEU A 116 8.60 -1.05 12.05
C LEU A 116 8.40 0.36 11.51
N TYR A 117 7.29 0.58 10.80
CA TYR A 117 6.88 1.91 10.40
C TYR A 117 6.32 2.68 11.61
N GLY A 118 6.44 4.01 11.57
CA GLY A 118 5.82 4.88 12.56
C GLY A 118 4.30 4.74 12.56
N SER A 119 3.69 4.86 13.74
CA SER A 119 2.24 4.85 13.91
C SER A 119 1.64 6.21 13.55
N PHE A 120 0.52 6.22 12.83
CA PHE A 120 -0.28 7.43 12.61
C PHE A 120 -1.13 7.81 13.82
N LYS A 121 -1.47 6.85 14.68
CA LYS A 121 -1.98 7.13 16.01
C LYS A 121 -0.86 7.82 16.78
N GLY A 122 -0.94 9.15 16.89
CA GLY A 122 -0.04 9.92 17.73
C GLY A 122 0.09 9.24 19.09
N GLY A 123 1.28 9.26 19.68
CA GLY A 123 1.50 8.65 20.99
C GLY A 123 0.56 9.27 22.01
N PHE A 124 -0.54 8.58 22.35
CA PHE A 124 -1.49 8.94 23.39
C PHE A 124 -0.87 8.96 24.80
N GLY A 125 0.45 8.85 24.93
CA GLY A 125 1.18 8.91 26.20
C GLY A 125 1.42 10.32 26.76
N HIS A 126 1.01 11.40 26.07
CA HIS A 126 1.31 12.77 26.51
C HIS A 126 0.15 13.77 26.39
N MET A 127 -1.11 13.31 26.42
CA MET A 127 -2.24 14.20 26.70
C MET A 127 -2.72 13.96 28.12
N LYS A 128 -2.15 14.71 29.08
CA LYS A 128 -2.79 14.90 30.38
C LYS A 128 -4.08 15.68 30.14
N LEU A 129 -5.20 15.07 30.49
CA LEU A 129 -6.46 15.77 30.77
C LEU A 129 -6.28 16.68 31.98
#